data_AF-A0A1A8H5Z8-F1
#
_entry.id   AF-A0A1A8H5Z8-F1
#
_cell.length_a   1.000
_cell.length_b   1.000
_cell.length_c   1.000
_cell.angle_alpha   90.00
_cell.angle_beta   90.00
_cell.angle_gamma   90.00
#
_symmetry.space_group_name_H-M   'P 1'
#
loop_
_entity.id
_entity.type
_entity.pdbx_description
1 polymer ?
#
loop_
_entity_poly.entity_id
_entity_poly.type
_entity_poly.pdbx_seq_one_letter_code
_entity_poly.pdbx_strand_id
1 'polypeptide(L)'
;TNGTETAKGFHFVYQAVPRTSATQCSSVPEPRFGKRIGNDFGIGMAVLFECSPGYTLHGSTAIRCEAVPNALAQWNGTVPTCVVPCGGVLTERRGTILSPGYPEPYSNYLNCAWRISVPEGAGIQIQVVTFATEHNWDSLDFFDGVDGNAPRLGSYSGTT
;
A
#
# COMPACT_ATOMS: atom_id res chain seq x y z
N THR A 1 0.92 -8.65 -44.37
CA THR A 1 1.00 -7.79 -43.17
C THR A 1 0.89 -8.71 -41.96
N ASN A 2 2.04 -9.04 -41.34
CA ASN A 2 2.09 -10.04 -40.26
C ASN A 2 1.56 -9.39 -38.98
N GLY A 3 0.47 -9.93 -38.43
CA GLY A 3 -0.23 -9.39 -37.26
C GLY A 3 0.67 -9.39 -36.03
N THR A 4 0.83 -8.20 -35.47
CA THR A 4 1.55 -7.85 -34.25
C THR A 4 1.05 -8.64 -33.03
N GLU A 5 1.96 -8.97 -32.12
CA GLU A 5 1.72 -9.67 -30.84
C GLU A 5 0.43 -9.20 -30.14
N THR A 6 -0.40 -10.15 -29.71
CA THR A 6 -1.62 -9.88 -28.95
C THR A 6 -1.30 -9.38 -27.52
N ALA A 7 -2.10 -8.45 -26.98
CA ALA A 7 -1.89 -7.87 -25.65
C ALA A 7 -2.37 -8.78 -24.48
N LYS A 8 -2.00 -8.43 -23.24
CA LYS A 8 -2.26 -9.19 -21.99
C LYS A 8 -3.75 -9.44 -21.64
N GLY A 9 -4.70 -8.87 -22.38
CA GLY A 9 -6.14 -9.12 -22.17
C GLY A 9 -6.77 -8.35 -21.00
N PHE A 10 -7.87 -8.86 -20.46
CA PHE A 10 -8.66 -8.23 -19.39
C PHE A 10 -9.00 -9.24 -18.28
N HIS A 11 -9.18 -8.73 -17.06
CA HIS A 11 -9.66 -9.49 -15.91
C HIS A 11 -10.65 -8.60 -15.14
N PHE A 12 -11.89 -9.05 -14.95
CA PHE A 12 -12.91 -8.34 -14.18
C PHE A 12 -13.56 -9.27 -13.17
N VAL A 13 -14.01 -8.70 -12.06
CA VAL A 13 -14.74 -9.38 -10.99
C VAL A 13 -16.05 -8.63 -10.78
N TYR A 14 -17.15 -9.34 -10.53
CA TYR A 14 -18.47 -8.75 -10.27
C TYR A 14 -19.02 -9.24 -8.92
N GLN A 15 -19.81 -8.39 -8.26
CA GLN A 15 -20.46 -8.72 -6.99
C GLN A 15 -21.79 -7.97 -6.87
N ALA A 16 -22.81 -8.64 -6.32
CA ALA A 16 -24.06 -7.98 -5.91
C ALA A 16 -23.82 -7.24 -4.59
N VAL A 17 -24.19 -5.95 -4.56
CA VAL A 17 -23.95 -5.08 -3.42
C VAL A 17 -25.24 -4.42 -2.91
N PRO A 18 -25.36 -4.13 -1.59
CA PRO A 18 -26.52 -3.42 -1.07
C PRO A 18 -26.71 -2.06 -1.73
N ARG A 19 -27.96 -1.76 -2.08
CA ARG A 19 -28.35 -0.45 -2.60
C ARG A 19 -28.46 0.54 -1.44
N THR A 20 -28.01 1.77 -1.65
CA THR A 20 -28.20 2.86 -0.69
C THR A 20 -29.70 3.12 -0.44
N SER A 21 -30.05 3.37 0.82
CA SER A 21 -31.40 3.73 1.27
C SER A 21 -31.33 4.75 2.42
N ALA A 22 -32.50 5.14 2.96
CA ALA A 22 -32.56 6.00 4.14
C ALA A 22 -32.02 5.33 5.42
N THR A 23 -31.80 4.00 5.43
CA THR A 23 -31.30 3.25 6.60
C THR A 23 -29.97 2.54 6.36
N GLN A 24 -29.41 2.67 5.16
CA GLN A 24 -28.21 1.92 4.75
C GLN A 24 -27.41 2.71 3.71
N CYS A 25 -26.10 2.82 3.94
CA CYS A 25 -25.19 3.47 3.01
C CYS A 25 -24.85 2.56 1.81
N SER A 26 -24.30 3.16 0.74
CA SER A 26 -23.79 2.39 -0.40
C SER A 26 -22.68 1.44 0.04
N SER A 27 -22.57 0.29 -0.63
CA SER A 27 -21.33 -0.48 -0.54
C SER A 27 -20.14 0.35 -1.01
N VAL A 28 -19.00 0.18 -0.36
CA VAL A 28 -17.73 0.77 -0.78
C VAL A 28 -16.81 -0.29 -1.40
N PRO A 29 -15.89 0.04 -2.30
CA PRO A 29 -14.87 -0.92 -2.75
C PRO A 29 -13.83 -1.16 -1.65
N GLU A 30 -13.02 -2.21 -1.82
CA GLU A 30 -11.78 -2.36 -1.06
C GLU A 30 -10.70 -1.42 -1.64
N PRO A 31 -9.82 -0.85 -0.81
CA PRO A 31 -8.71 -0.05 -1.30
C PRO A 31 -7.74 -0.92 -2.12
N ARG A 32 -7.19 -0.37 -3.20
CA ARG A 32 -6.12 -1.04 -3.96
C ARG A 32 -4.93 -1.29 -3.01
N PHE A 33 -4.45 -2.53 -2.96
CA PHE A 33 -3.42 -2.97 -2.01
C PHE A 33 -3.83 -2.87 -0.53
N GLY A 34 -5.11 -2.99 -0.25
CA GLY A 34 -5.62 -3.19 1.10
C GLY A 34 -6.89 -4.01 1.09
N LYS A 35 -7.56 -4.06 2.23
CA LYS A 35 -8.82 -4.78 2.41
C LYS A 35 -9.77 -3.95 3.27
N ARG A 36 -11.07 -4.16 3.07
CA ARG A 36 -12.09 -3.63 3.98
C ARG A 36 -12.44 -4.72 4.99
N ILE A 37 -12.51 -4.33 6.26
CA ILE A 37 -12.91 -5.19 7.36
C ILE A 37 -14.35 -4.83 7.76
N GLY A 38 -15.25 -5.81 7.63
CA GLY A 38 -16.68 -5.65 7.83
C GLY A 38 -17.46 -5.44 6.52
N ASN A 39 -18.75 -5.77 6.57
CA ASN A 39 -19.68 -5.71 5.43
C ASN A 39 -21.09 -5.20 5.82
N ASP A 40 -21.25 -4.68 7.04
CA ASP A 40 -22.49 -4.04 7.47
C ASP A 40 -22.44 -2.55 7.14
N PHE A 41 -23.43 -2.10 6.37
CA PHE A 41 -23.54 -0.72 5.89
C PHE A 41 -24.76 0.00 6.47
N GLY A 42 -25.42 -0.58 7.48
CA GLY A 42 -26.53 0.05 8.19
C GLY A 42 -26.10 1.32 8.93
N ILE A 43 -27.04 2.23 9.19
CA ILE A 43 -26.77 3.43 10.00
C ILE A 43 -26.15 3.08 11.35
N GLY A 44 -25.14 3.85 11.76
CA GLY A 44 -24.38 3.65 12.99
C GLY A 44 -23.24 2.64 12.84
N MET A 45 -23.25 1.81 11.80
CA MET A 45 -22.20 0.84 11.53
C MET A 45 -20.97 1.50 10.92
N ALA A 46 -19.82 0.94 11.25
CA ALA A 46 -18.54 1.36 10.71
C ALA A 46 -17.86 0.22 9.98
N VAL A 47 -17.17 0.55 8.89
CA VAL A 47 -16.27 -0.36 8.20
C VAL A 47 -14.84 0.14 8.37
N LEU A 48 -13.93 -0.80 8.62
CA LEU A 48 -12.52 -0.51 8.86
C LEU A 48 -11.71 -0.84 7.60
N PHE A 49 -10.53 -0.26 7.48
CA PHE A 49 -9.62 -0.48 6.38
C PHE A 49 -8.22 -0.82 6.88
N GLU A 50 -7.58 -1.76 6.21
CA GLU A 50 -6.22 -2.18 6.51
C GLU A 50 -5.45 -2.32 5.19
N CYS A 51 -4.21 -1.82 5.16
CA CYS A 51 -3.35 -1.95 3.99
C CYS A 51 -2.56 -3.26 4.01
N SER A 52 -2.21 -3.74 2.83
CA SER A 52 -1.33 -4.90 2.66
C SER A 52 0.08 -4.59 3.17
N PRO A 53 0.89 -5.59 3.56
CA PRO A 53 2.26 -5.37 4.02
C PRO A 53 3.08 -4.52 3.04
N GLY A 54 3.81 -3.53 3.57
CA GLY A 54 4.59 -2.56 2.79
C GLY A 54 3.84 -1.32 2.31
N TYR A 55 2.52 -1.26 2.50
CA TYR A 55 1.71 -0.08 2.21
C TYR A 55 1.22 0.58 3.50
N THR A 56 1.12 1.91 3.47
CA THR A 56 0.61 2.74 4.55
C THR A 56 -0.76 3.31 4.19
N LEU A 57 -1.66 3.31 5.17
CA LEU A 57 -3.01 3.87 5.01
C LEU A 57 -2.96 5.40 4.99
N HIS A 58 -3.51 5.99 3.94
CA HIS A 58 -3.65 7.43 3.80
C HIS A 58 -5.15 7.79 3.74
N GLY A 59 -5.63 8.47 4.79
CA GLY A 59 -7.05 8.78 4.99
C GLY A 59 -7.56 8.22 6.32
N SER A 60 -8.87 7.97 6.40
CA SER A 60 -9.49 7.45 7.62
C SER A 60 -9.35 5.93 7.72
N THR A 61 -8.97 5.42 8.89
CA THR A 61 -8.90 3.97 9.16
C THR A 61 -10.28 3.32 9.23
N ALA A 62 -11.33 4.12 9.41
CA ALA A 62 -12.72 3.69 9.39
C ALA A 62 -13.63 4.79 8.86
N ILE A 63 -14.75 4.39 8.26
CA ILE A 63 -15.86 5.28 7.93
C ILE A 63 -17.13 4.74 8.57
N ARG A 64 -18.05 5.63 8.92
CA ARG A 64 -19.32 5.30 9.59
C ARG A 64 -20.51 5.77 8.76
N CYS A 65 -21.54 4.94 8.70
CA CYS A 65 -22.77 5.28 8.02
C CYS A 65 -23.65 6.14 8.92
N GLU A 66 -24.05 7.30 8.43
CA GLU A 66 -24.80 8.30 9.20
C GLU A 66 -26.17 8.57 8.56
N ALA A 67 -27.15 8.82 9.42
CA ALA A 67 -28.48 9.23 9.00
C ALA A 67 -28.43 10.67 8.47
N VAL A 68 -29.06 10.92 7.32
CA VAL A 68 -29.20 12.27 6.77
C VAL A 68 -30.67 12.66 6.75
N PRO A 69 -31.09 13.78 7.38
CA PRO A 69 -32.49 14.19 7.41
C PRO A 69 -33.07 14.36 6.00
N ASN A 70 -34.21 13.73 5.74
CA ASN A 70 -34.93 13.77 4.45
C ASN A 70 -34.09 13.34 3.23
N ALA A 71 -33.05 12.53 3.44
CA ALA A 71 -32.17 12.05 2.37
C ALA A 71 -31.74 10.59 2.60
N LEU A 72 -30.95 10.07 1.67
CA LEU A 72 -30.31 8.76 1.79
C LEU A 72 -29.20 8.82 2.86
N ALA A 73 -28.97 7.70 3.56
CA ALA A 73 -27.85 7.58 4.48
C ALA A 73 -26.51 7.75 3.75
N GLN A 74 -25.54 8.37 4.42
CA GLN A 74 -24.24 8.72 3.83
C GLN A 74 -23.09 8.31 4.73
N TRP A 75 -21.98 7.91 4.11
CA TRP A 75 -20.72 7.72 4.82
C TRP A 75 -20.17 9.07 5.25
N ASN A 76 -19.65 9.13 6.48
CA ASN A 76 -19.00 10.33 7.01
C ASN A 76 -17.57 10.57 6.48
N GLY A 77 -17.12 9.73 5.54
CA GLY A 77 -15.79 9.76 4.97
C GLY A 77 -15.70 8.93 3.69
N THR A 78 -14.52 8.92 3.10
CA THR A 78 -14.23 8.20 1.87
C THR A 78 -13.35 6.98 2.13
N VAL A 79 -13.32 6.04 1.18
CA VAL A 79 -12.39 4.91 1.22
C VAL A 79 -10.95 5.46 1.18
N PRO A 80 -10.06 5.04 2.09
CA PRO A 80 -8.68 5.51 2.11
C PRO A 80 -7.88 4.91 0.94
N THR A 81 -6.68 5.42 0.72
CA THR A 81 -5.72 4.82 -0.20
C THR A 81 -4.60 4.12 0.56
N CYS A 82 -4.04 3.08 -0.04
CA CYS A 82 -2.85 2.40 0.48
C CYS A 82 -1.67 2.74 -0.43
N VAL A 83 -0.66 3.41 0.12
CA VAL A 83 0.48 3.91 -0.64
C VAL A 83 1.78 3.45 -0.01
N VAL A 84 2.78 3.14 -0.82
CA VAL A 84 4.11 2.79 -0.33
C VAL A 84 4.83 4.08 0.13
N PRO A 85 5.28 4.17 1.39
CA PRO A 85 5.99 5.35 1.88
C PRO A 85 7.42 5.41 1.33
N CYS A 86 7.89 6.62 1.00
CA CYS A 86 9.29 6.88 0.61
C CYS A 86 10.18 7.08 1.85
N GLY A 87 10.29 6.04 2.67
CA GLY A 87 11.10 6.03 3.88
C GLY A 87 10.32 5.89 5.19
N GLY A 88 11.05 5.86 6.30
CA GLY A 88 10.49 5.76 7.65
C GLY A 88 11.33 4.89 8.59
N VAL A 89 10.87 4.76 9.84
CA VAL A 89 11.49 3.89 10.84
C VAL A 89 10.64 2.65 11.03
N LEU A 90 11.24 1.48 10.85
CA LEU A 90 10.60 0.19 10.97
C LEU A 90 11.13 -0.52 12.22
N THR A 91 10.28 -0.75 13.20
CA THR A 91 10.62 -1.39 14.48
C THR A 91 10.06 -2.80 14.62
N GLU A 92 9.21 -3.21 13.70
CA GLU A 92 8.60 -4.54 13.69
C GLU A 92 9.64 -5.62 13.42
N ARG A 93 9.49 -6.79 14.06
CA ARG A 93 10.41 -7.93 13.88
C ARG A 93 10.40 -8.49 12.45
N ARG A 94 9.35 -8.23 11.68
CA ARG A 94 9.18 -8.61 10.28
C ARG A 94 8.43 -7.51 9.57
N GLY A 95 8.83 -7.20 8.35
CA GLY A 95 8.18 -6.21 7.50
C GLY A 95 8.48 -6.43 6.03
N THR A 96 7.84 -5.62 5.20
CA THR A 96 8.06 -5.57 3.76
C THR A 96 8.35 -4.12 3.39
N ILE A 97 9.41 -3.89 2.62
CA ILE A 97 9.72 -2.60 2.03
C ILE A 97 9.50 -2.71 0.53
N LEU A 98 8.83 -1.72 -0.03
CA LEU A 98 8.55 -1.62 -1.45
C LEU A 98 9.09 -0.27 -1.95
N SER A 99 9.34 -0.15 -3.25
CA SER A 99 9.57 1.15 -3.88
C SER A 99 8.26 1.95 -3.97
N PRO A 100 8.27 3.28 -3.83
CA PRO A 100 7.07 4.09 -4.03
C PRO A 100 6.43 3.83 -5.39
N GLY A 101 5.14 3.52 -5.41
CA GLY A 101 4.38 3.19 -6.62
C GLY A 101 4.33 1.71 -6.98
N TYR A 102 5.13 0.85 -6.34
CA TYR A 102 5.12 -0.60 -6.57
C TYR A 102 3.69 -1.17 -6.54
N PRO A 103 3.33 -2.10 -7.44
CA PRO A 103 4.14 -2.77 -8.46
C PRO A 103 4.32 -1.97 -9.77
N GLU A 104 3.76 -0.76 -9.84
CA GLU A 104 4.01 0.12 -10.98
C GLU A 104 5.43 0.73 -10.87
N PRO A 105 5.98 1.27 -11.97
CA PRO A 105 7.29 1.93 -11.94
C PRO A 105 7.34 3.06 -10.91
N TYR A 106 8.46 3.17 -10.22
CA TYR A 106 8.72 4.28 -9.31
C TYR A 106 8.95 5.59 -10.09
N SER A 107 8.62 6.72 -9.47
CA SER A 107 8.86 8.04 -10.08
C SER A 107 10.35 8.40 -10.07
N ASN A 108 10.78 9.21 -11.03
CA ASN A 108 12.15 9.73 -11.06
C ASN A 108 12.45 10.66 -9.87
N TYR A 109 13.74 10.80 -9.55
CA TYR A 109 14.27 11.75 -8.55
C TYR A 109 13.83 11.48 -7.10
N LEU A 110 13.46 10.24 -6.79
CA LEU A 110 13.13 9.82 -5.43
C LEU A 110 14.40 9.57 -4.61
N ASN A 111 14.44 10.11 -3.40
CA ASN A 111 15.50 9.87 -2.42
C ASN A 111 14.86 9.31 -1.14
N CYS A 112 14.60 8.01 -1.13
CA CYS A 112 13.91 7.34 -0.01
C CYS A 112 14.92 6.72 0.96
N ALA A 113 14.62 6.78 2.26
CA ALA A 113 15.47 6.20 3.30
C ALA A 113 14.63 5.48 4.37
N TRP A 114 14.88 4.19 4.54
CA TRP A 114 14.26 3.39 5.58
C TRP A 114 15.29 2.99 6.63
N ARG A 115 14.93 3.09 7.91
CA ARG A 115 15.76 2.63 9.03
C ARG A 115 15.05 1.49 9.74
N ILE A 116 15.64 0.30 9.66
CA ILE A 116 15.14 -0.88 10.39
C ILE A 116 15.85 -0.93 11.73
N SER A 117 15.10 -1.00 12.82
CA SER A 117 15.63 -1.07 14.19
C SER A 117 15.02 -2.26 14.91
N VAL A 118 15.86 -3.13 15.46
CA VAL A 118 15.45 -4.30 16.24
C VAL A 118 16.04 -4.20 17.66
N PRO A 119 15.44 -4.88 18.66
CA PRO A 119 16.00 -4.91 20.00
C PRO A 119 17.44 -5.43 20.06
N GLU A 120 18.19 -5.00 21.07
CA GLU A 120 19.57 -5.44 21.30
C GLU A 120 19.67 -6.97 21.35
N GLY A 121 20.72 -7.52 20.72
CA GLY A 121 20.95 -8.96 20.60
C GLY A 121 20.24 -9.63 19.42
N ALA A 122 19.40 -8.92 18.66
CA ALA A 122 18.83 -9.41 17.41
C ALA A 122 19.64 -8.97 16.18
N GLY A 123 19.69 -9.82 15.15
CA GLY A 123 20.22 -9.49 13.83
C GLY A 123 19.11 -9.27 12.80
N ILE A 124 19.40 -8.51 11.75
CA ILE A 124 18.47 -8.28 10.63
C ILE A 124 18.90 -9.16 9.46
N GLN A 125 17.99 -10.03 9.00
CA GLN A 125 18.16 -10.78 7.76
C GLN A 125 17.34 -10.11 6.65
N ILE A 126 17.97 -9.84 5.51
CA ILE A 126 17.34 -9.21 4.36
C ILE A 126 17.21 -10.23 3.24
N GLN A 127 16.03 -10.29 2.62
CA GLN A 127 15.77 -11.05 1.41
C GLN A 127 15.17 -10.13 0.36
N VAL A 128 15.87 -9.97 -0.77
CA VAL A 128 15.36 -9.24 -1.93
C VAL A 128 14.60 -10.25 -2.80
N VAL A 129 13.28 -10.07 -2.91
CA VAL A 129 12.39 -11.01 -3.62
C VAL A 129 12.34 -10.71 -5.12
N THR A 130 12.23 -9.43 -5.48
CA THR A 130 12.27 -8.93 -6.85
C THR A 130 13.08 -7.64 -6.86
N PHE A 131 13.94 -7.47 -7.86
CA PHE A 131 14.77 -6.27 -7.99
C PHE A 131 14.74 -5.77 -9.43
N ALA A 132 14.34 -4.53 -9.62
CA ALA A 132 14.35 -3.84 -10.90
C ALA A 132 14.50 -2.33 -10.68
N THR A 133 15.69 -1.81 -10.96
CA THR A 133 16.00 -0.38 -11.02
C THR A 133 16.71 -0.05 -12.33
N GLU A 134 16.76 1.24 -12.71
CA GLU A 134 17.55 1.69 -13.85
C GLU A 134 19.04 1.42 -13.61
N HIS A 135 19.66 0.60 -14.46
CA HIS A 135 21.02 0.12 -14.24
C HIS A 135 22.05 1.26 -14.34
N ASN A 136 22.78 1.53 -13.25
CA ASN A 136 23.78 2.60 -13.08
C ASN A 136 23.22 4.01 -12.82
N TRP A 137 21.91 4.22 -12.88
CA TRP A 137 21.29 5.52 -12.54
C TRP A 137 20.56 5.48 -11.20
N ASP A 138 19.86 4.38 -10.92
CA ASP A 138 19.11 4.19 -9.69
C ASP A 138 19.70 3.04 -8.86
N SER A 139 19.90 3.29 -7.57
CA SER A 139 20.53 2.32 -6.66
C SER A 139 19.73 2.08 -5.38
N LEU A 140 19.79 0.85 -4.89
CA LEU A 140 19.40 0.49 -3.53
C LEU A 140 20.67 0.22 -2.72
N ASP A 141 20.92 1.09 -1.76
CA ASP A 141 22.09 1.03 -0.90
C ASP A 141 21.73 0.45 0.48
N PHE A 142 22.55 -0.47 0.96
CA PHE A 142 22.43 -1.04 2.30
C PHE A 142 23.57 -0.53 3.19
N PHE A 143 23.21 -0.03 4.37
CA PHE A 143 24.13 0.48 5.36
C PHE A 143 23.92 -0.24 6.70
N ASP A 144 25.01 -0.50 7.42
CA ASP A 144 24.96 -1.08 8.78
C ASP A 144 25.29 -0.03 9.83
N GLY A 145 24.26 0.61 10.39
CA GLY A 145 24.39 1.60 11.44
C GLY A 145 23.15 2.48 11.58
N VAL A 146 23.30 3.60 12.31
CA VAL A 146 22.17 4.44 12.72
C VAL A 146 21.68 5.41 11.65
N ASP A 147 22.52 5.73 10.66
CA ASP A 147 22.25 6.68 9.58
C ASP A 147 23.06 6.37 8.31
N GLY A 148 22.92 7.22 7.28
CA GLY A 148 23.57 7.06 5.97
C GLY A 148 25.08 7.32 5.94
N ASN A 149 25.70 7.73 7.04
CA ASN A 149 27.17 7.82 7.14
C ASN A 149 27.80 6.51 7.64
N ALA A 150 26.98 5.54 8.01
CA ALA A 150 27.43 4.23 8.46
C ALA A 150 28.15 3.45 7.34
N PRO A 151 28.90 2.38 7.66
CA PRO A 151 29.50 1.50 6.66
C PRO A 151 28.47 0.99 5.64
N ARG A 152 28.72 1.26 4.35
CA ARG A 152 27.90 0.73 3.26
C ARG A 152 28.26 -0.74 3.03
N LEU A 153 27.29 -1.61 3.22
CA LEU A 153 27.40 -3.05 2.96
C LEU A 153 27.38 -3.34 1.46
N GLY A 154 26.60 -2.58 0.69
CA GLY A 154 26.48 -2.77 -0.76
C GLY A 154 25.63 -1.68 -1.43
N SER A 155 25.79 -1.57 -2.74
CA SER A 155 25.01 -0.70 -3.64
C SER A 155 24.64 -1.53 -4.86
N TYR A 156 23.34 -1.59 -5.16
CA TYR A 156 22.81 -2.50 -6.18
C TYR A 156 21.96 -1.72 -7.19
N SER A 157 22.10 -2.03 -8.49
CA SER A 157 21.30 -1.48 -9.58
C SER A 157 21.03 -2.52 -10.68
N GLY A 158 20.01 -2.29 -11.52
CA GLY A 158 19.64 -3.18 -12.61
C GLY A 158 18.49 -4.12 -12.25
N THR A 159 18.41 -5.29 -12.90
CA THR A 159 17.29 -6.24 -12.74
C THR A 159 17.80 -7.64 -12.38
N THR A 160 17.08 -8.36 -11.52
CA THR A 160 17.34 -9.78 -11.19
C THR A 160 16.27 -10.69 -11.75
#